data_AF-A0A449B311-F1
#
_entry.id   AF-A0A449B311-F1
#
_cell.length_a   1.000
_cell.length_b   1.000
_cell.length_c   1.000
_cell.angle_alpha   90.00
_cell.angle_beta   90.00
_cell.angle_gamma   90.00
#
_symmetry.space_group_name_H-M   'P 1'
#
loop_
_entity.id
_entity.type
_entity.pdbx_description
1 polymer ?
#
loop_
_entity_poly.entity_id
_entity_poly.type
_entity_poly.pdbx_seq_one_letter_code
_entity_poly.pdbx_strand_id
1 'polypeptide(L)'
;MVDEGFSLKILLKIAQLSRSTYYYYYYYYYLKKINLADKNKNFKDEIISIYNEHRGSYGYRRITLELKNRGYLVNHKKVKRLMNLLNLIGRNRKRKKYKSYKGEVGKKAPNLINRDFYSKNHCKNITLILLNSLYPIILKNFICQPF
;
A
#
# COMPACT_ATOMS: atom_id res chain seq x y z
N MET A 1 -32.95 9.78 11.30
CA MET A 1 -32.23 9.83 10.01
C MET A 1 -33.01 8.91 9.09
N VAL A 2 -33.62 9.46 8.04
CA VAL A 2 -34.73 8.82 7.30
C VAL A 2 -34.17 7.85 6.25
N ASP A 3 -34.37 6.55 6.47
CA ASP A 3 -34.13 5.48 5.49
C ASP A 3 -35.39 5.29 4.60
N GLU A 4 -35.81 6.34 3.89
CA GLU A 4 -36.86 6.22 2.89
C GLU A 4 -36.22 5.99 1.52
N GLY A 5 -36.29 4.74 1.04
CA GLY A 5 -35.81 4.39 -0.30
C GLY A 5 -36.62 5.07 -1.40
N PHE A 6 -35.94 5.65 -2.39
CA PHE A 6 -36.58 6.28 -3.54
C PHE A 6 -37.20 5.25 -4.51
N SER A 7 -38.35 5.60 -5.11
CA SER A 7 -38.99 4.76 -6.14
C SER A 7 -38.09 4.61 -7.38
N LEU A 8 -37.84 3.36 -7.79
CA LEU A 8 -37.04 3.02 -8.97
C LEU A 8 -37.49 3.76 -10.23
N LYS A 9 -38.81 4.01 -10.38
CA LYS A 9 -39.36 4.73 -11.54
C LYS A 9 -38.85 6.17 -11.62
N ILE A 10 -38.73 6.83 -10.46
CA ILE A 10 -38.22 8.21 -10.36
C ILE A 10 -36.73 8.23 -10.69
N LEU A 11 -35.96 7.29 -10.12
CA LEU A 11 -34.53 7.16 -10.37
C LEU A 11 -34.21 6.94 -11.86
N LEU A 12 -34.94 6.06 -12.53
CA LEU A 12 -34.78 5.81 -13.97
C LEU A 12 -35.15 7.01 -14.82
N LYS A 13 -36.16 7.78 -14.42
CA LYS A 13 -36.55 9.01 -15.11
C LYS A 13 -35.47 10.09 -15.00
N ILE A 14 -34.86 10.26 -13.82
CA ILE A 14 -33.74 11.19 -13.60
C ILE A 14 -32.50 10.74 -14.37
N ALA A 15 -32.18 9.45 -14.34
CA ALA A 15 -31.04 8.87 -15.06
C ALA A 15 -31.25 8.74 -16.57
N GLN A 16 -32.46 9.04 -17.07
CA GLN A 16 -32.85 8.90 -18.48
C GLN A 16 -32.61 7.48 -19.04
N LEU A 17 -32.89 6.47 -18.22
CA LEU A 17 -32.73 5.05 -18.59
C LEU A 17 -34.08 4.37 -18.75
N SER A 18 -34.16 3.46 -19.71
CA SER A 18 -35.35 2.63 -19.88
C SER A 18 -35.44 1.54 -18.79
N ARG A 19 -36.65 1.13 -18.46
CA ARG A 19 -36.86 0.08 -17.44
C ARG A 19 -36.26 -1.26 -17.89
N SER A 20 -36.33 -1.57 -19.18
CA SER A 20 -35.76 -2.80 -19.75
C SER A 20 -34.24 -2.85 -19.66
N THR A 21 -33.54 -1.74 -19.94
CA THR A 21 -32.08 -1.67 -19.79
C THR A 21 -31.67 -1.91 -18.34
N TYR A 22 -32.35 -1.29 -17.37
CA TYR A 22 -32.10 -1.56 -15.95
C TYR A 22 -32.20 -3.05 -15.59
N TYR A 23 -33.30 -3.71 -15.94
CA TYR A 23 -33.48 -5.12 -15.61
C TYR A 23 -32.53 -6.06 -16.37
N TYR A 24 -32.18 -5.73 -17.61
CA TYR A 24 -31.17 -6.45 -18.37
C TYR A 24 -29.82 -6.42 -17.65
N TYR A 25 -29.36 -5.22 -17.27
CA TYR A 25 -28.11 -5.06 -16.53
C TYR A 25 -28.20 -5.70 -15.15
N TYR A 26 -29.32 -5.55 -14.44
CA TYR A 26 -29.55 -6.19 -13.14
C TYR A 26 -29.43 -7.71 -13.24
N TYR A 27 -30.12 -8.34 -14.20
CA TYR A 27 -30.05 -9.78 -14.41
C TYR A 27 -28.64 -10.25 -14.76
N TYR A 28 -27.97 -9.57 -15.68
CA TYR A 28 -26.65 -9.98 -16.16
C TYR A 28 -25.55 -9.78 -15.09
N TYR A 29 -25.60 -8.70 -14.32
CA TYR A 29 -24.55 -8.39 -13.35
C TYR A 29 -24.80 -9.01 -11.97
N TYR A 30 -26.04 -9.02 -11.48
CA TYR A 30 -26.36 -9.58 -10.17
C TYR A 30 -26.67 -11.07 -10.28
N LEU A 31 -27.73 -11.45 -10.99
CA LEU A 31 -28.21 -12.84 -10.96
C LEU A 31 -27.22 -13.82 -11.60
N LYS A 32 -26.60 -13.46 -12.73
CA LYS A 32 -25.61 -14.33 -13.39
C LYS A 32 -24.32 -14.48 -12.57
N LYS A 33 -23.84 -13.42 -11.90
CA LYS A 33 -22.65 -13.52 -11.03
C LYS A 33 -22.93 -14.27 -9.73
N ILE A 34 -24.10 -14.08 -9.12
CA ILE A 34 -24.48 -14.79 -7.89
C ILE A 34 -24.59 -16.30 -8.16
N ASN A 35 -25.11 -16.69 -9.32
CA ASN A 35 -25.25 -18.10 -9.70
C ASN A 35 -23.93 -18.75 -10.14
N LEU A 36 -22.88 -17.99 -10.48
CA LEU A 36 -21.55 -18.56 -10.62
C LEU A 36 -20.97 -18.80 -9.23
N ALA A 37 -21.21 -20.00 -8.70
CA ALA A 37 -20.58 -20.46 -7.46
C ALA A 37 -19.08 -20.17 -7.50
N ASP A 38 -18.64 -19.39 -6.51
CA ASP A 38 -17.28 -18.87 -6.47
C ASP A 38 -16.33 -20.04 -6.20
N LYS A 39 -15.74 -20.63 -7.25
CA LYS A 39 -14.87 -21.83 -7.17
C LYS A 39 -13.70 -21.67 -6.18
N ASN A 40 -13.38 -20.44 -5.81
CA ASN A 40 -12.30 -20.10 -4.89
C ASN A 40 -12.79 -19.73 -3.49
N LYS A 41 -14.07 -19.93 -3.15
CA LYS A 41 -14.65 -19.57 -1.84
C LYS A 41 -13.86 -20.20 -0.69
N ASN A 42 -13.65 -21.51 -0.72
CA ASN A 42 -12.88 -22.22 0.31
C ASN A 42 -11.48 -21.63 0.52
N PHE A 43 -10.79 -21.28 -0.56
CA PHE A 43 -9.46 -20.63 -0.45
C PHE A 43 -9.54 -19.22 0.11
N LYS A 44 -10.58 -18.45 -0.22
CA LYS A 44 -10.80 -17.11 0.34
C LYS A 44 -11.03 -17.19 1.85
N ASP A 45 -11.86 -18.12 2.28
CA ASP A 45 -12.21 -18.32 3.68
C ASP A 45 -10.97 -18.75 4.49
N GLU A 46 -10.18 -19.70 3.99
CA GLU A 46 -8.94 -20.13 4.62
C GLU A 46 -7.89 -19.00 4.70
N ILE A 47 -7.75 -18.21 3.63
CA ILE A 47 -6.84 -17.05 3.60
C ILE A 47 -7.25 -16.03 4.68
N ILE A 48 -8.54 -15.77 4.84
CA ILE A 48 -9.07 -14.85 5.87
C ILE A 48 -8.78 -15.40 7.26
N SER A 49 -8.99 -16.70 7.48
CA SER A 49 -8.70 -17.36 8.76
C SER A 49 -7.24 -17.18 9.15
N ILE A 50 -6.30 -17.55 8.26
CA ILE A 50 -4.85 -17.40 8.49
C ILE A 50 -4.49 -15.93 8.72
N TYR A 51 -5.06 -15.02 7.94
CA TYR A 51 -4.78 -13.58 8.07
C TYR A 51 -5.18 -13.05 9.45
N ASN A 52 -6.35 -13.44 9.94
CA ASN A 52 -6.88 -13.03 11.24
C ASN A 52 -6.09 -13.64 12.40
N GLU A 53 -5.74 -14.93 12.32
CA GLU A 53 -4.90 -15.63 13.30
C GLU A 53 -3.57 -14.89 13.53
N HIS A 54 -2.96 -14.39 12.45
CA HIS A 54 -1.70 -13.63 12.52
C HIS A 54 -1.89 -12.11 12.59
N ARG A 55 -3.08 -11.63 13.02
CA ARG A 55 -3.39 -10.21 13.25
C ARG A 55 -3.07 -9.30 12.06
N GLY A 56 -3.25 -9.81 10.84
CA GLY A 56 -2.98 -9.11 9.58
C GLY A 56 -1.52 -8.81 9.27
N SER A 57 -0.57 -9.42 10.00
CA SER A 57 0.85 -9.23 9.70
C SER A 57 1.31 -9.98 8.45
N TYR A 58 0.63 -11.07 8.10
CA TYR A 58 1.08 -11.94 7.02
C TYR A 58 0.65 -11.40 5.66
N GLY A 59 1.60 -11.32 4.74
CA GLY A 59 1.33 -11.08 3.32
C GLY A 59 1.24 -12.39 2.54
N TYR A 60 0.95 -12.29 1.23
CA TYR A 60 0.69 -13.45 0.38
C TYR A 60 1.80 -14.52 0.44
N ARG A 61 3.08 -14.13 0.56
CA ARG A 61 4.20 -15.09 0.65
C ARG A 61 4.17 -15.94 1.92
N ARG A 62 3.76 -15.36 3.05
CA ARG A 62 3.66 -16.10 4.32
C ARG A 62 2.38 -16.94 4.34
N ILE A 63 1.28 -16.38 3.85
CA ILE A 63 0.01 -17.11 3.72
C ILE A 63 0.16 -18.30 2.76
N THR A 64 0.93 -18.18 1.67
CA THR A 64 1.19 -19.33 0.79
C THR A 64 1.98 -20.43 1.46
N LEU A 65 2.90 -20.06 2.36
CA LEU A 65 3.66 -21.04 3.12
C LEU A 65 2.76 -21.75 4.13
N GLU A 66 1.93 -20.99 4.86
CA GLU A 66 0.95 -21.57 5.79
C GLU A 66 -0.07 -22.47 5.10
N LEU A 67 -0.61 -22.05 3.95
CA LEU A 67 -1.49 -22.90 3.16
C LEU A 67 -0.80 -24.20 2.76
N LYS A 68 0.49 -24.15 2.40
CA LYS A 68 1.26 -25.35 2.08
C LYS A 68 1.48 -26.22 3.32
N ASN A 69 1.73 -25.63 4.48
CA ASN A 69 1.87 -26.34 5.76
C ASN A 69 0.57 -27.06 6.15
N ARG A 70 -0.59 -26.47 5.84
CA ARG A 70 -1.93 -27.06 6.02
C ARG A 70 -2.31 -28.07 4.92
N GLY A 71 -1.40 -28.39 4.00
CA GLY A 71 -1.60 -29.41 2.96
C GLY A 71 -2.19 -28.88 1.64
N TYR A 72 -2.40 -27.57 1.49
CA TYR A 72 -2.93 -27.01 0.25
C TYR A 72 -1.82 -26.76 -0.79
N LEU A 73 -1.94 -27.40 -1.95
CA LEU A 73 -1.06 -27.17 -3.10
C LEU A 73 -1.57 -25.98 -3.94
N VAL A 74 -1.22 -24.76 -3.52
CA VAL A 74 -1.65 -23.52 -4.20
C VAL A 74 -0.45 -22.69 -4.66
N ASN A 75 -0.49 -22.26 -5.92
CA ASN A 75 0.51 -21.33 -6.45
C ASN A 75 0.39 -19.94 -5.79
N HIS A 76 1.51 -19.34 -5.42
CA HIS A 76 1.59 -18.02 -4.80
C HIS A 76 0.94 -16.90 -5.62
N LYS A 77 0.92 -17.02 -6.95
CA LYS A 77 0.22 -16.07 -7.84
C LYS A 77 -1.30 -16.09 -7.60
N LYS A 78 -1.88 -17.27 -7.38
CA LYS A 78 -3.32 -17.44 -7.09
C LYS A 78 -3.66 -16.80 -5.75
N VAL A 79 -2.87 -17.06 -4.71
CA VAL A 79 -3.08 -16.45 -3.38
C VAL A 79 -2.96 -14.94 -3.45
N LYS A 80 -1.94 -14.40 -4.13
CA LYS A 80 -1.79 -12.95 -4.34
C LYS A 80 -3.03 -12.33 -5.00
N ARG A 81 -3.56 -12.97 -6.06
CA ARG A 81 -4.79 -12.51 -6.73
C ARG A 81 -6.00 -12.53 -5.79
N LEU A 82 -6.18 -13.61 -5.03
CA LEU A 82 -7.30 -13.74 -4.08
C LEU A 82 -7.21 -12.71 -2.95
N MET A 83 -6.03 -12.49 -2.39
CA MET A 83 -5.83 -11.45 -1.38
C MET A 83 -6.15 -10.06 -1.92
N ASN A 84 -5.74 -9.74 -3.15
CA ASN A 84 -6.07 -8.47 -3.79
C ASN A 84 -7.59 -8.30 -3.98
N LEU A 85 -8.30 -9.35 -4.39
CA LEU A 85 -9.77 -9.32 -4.51
C LEU A 85 -10.47 -9.08 -3.18
N LEU A 86 -9.88 -9.57 -2.09
CA LEU A 86 -10.36 -9.38 -0.72
C LEU A 86 -9.84 -8.09 -0.06
N ASN A 87 -9.03 -7.29 -0.77
CA ASN A 87 -8.34 -6.10 -0.25
C ASN A 87 -7.48 -6.37 1.00
N LEU A 88 -6.95 -7.59 1.15
CA LEU A 88 -6.09 -7.96 2.27
C LEU A 88 -4.63 -7.59 1.98
N ILE A 89 -4.04 -6.78 2.85
CA ILE A 89 -2.64 -6.33 2.74
C ILE A 89 -1.89 -6.75 4.00
N GLY A 90 -0.77 -7.43 3.82
CA GLY A 90 0.12 -7.79 4.94
C GLY A 90 0.83 -6.54 5.48
N ARG A 91 0.82 -6.37 6.80
CA ARG A 91 1.55 -5.25 7.45
C ARG A 91 3.06 -5.44 7.32
N ASN A 92 3.70 -4.66 6.46
CA ASN A 92 5.15 -4.58 6.38
C ASN A 92 5.70 -3.53 7.35
N ARG A 93 6.49 -3.96 8.35
CA ARG A 93 7.20 -3.02 9.23
C ARG A 93 8.32 -2.36 8.43
N LYS A 94 8.27 -1.03 8.30
CA LYS A 94 9.40 -0.27 7.72
C LYS A 94 10.65 -0.52 8.57
N ARG A 95 11.74 -0.97 7.93
CA ARG A 95 13.04 -1.09 8.59
C ARG A 95 13.50 0.30 9.01
N LYS A 96 13.89 0.46 10.27
CA LYS A 96 14.50 1.71 10.75
C LYS A 96 15.89 1.81 10.11
N LYS A 97 16.23 2.98 9.56
CA LYS A 97 17.60 3.24 9.10
C LYS A 97 18.51 3.34 10.32
N TYR A 98 19.67 2.68 10.26
CA TYR A 98 20.70 2.80 11.30
C TYR A 98 21.21 4.25 11.35
N LYS A 99 21.40 4.77 12.56
CA LYS A 99 22.02 6.07 12.82
C LYS A 99 23.18 5.83 13.78
N SER A 100 24.41 5.94 13.31
CA SER A 100 25.63 5.80 14.14
C SER A 100 25.84 7.02 15.04
N TYR A 101 25.49 8.21 14.53
CA TYR A 101 25.61 9.45 15.25
C TYR A 101 24.55 9.53 16.36
N LYS A 102 25.02 9.57 17.61
CA LYS A 102 24.19 9.66 18.83
C LYS A 102 23.91 11.11 19.25
N GLY A 103 24.37 12.10 18.48
CA GLY A 103 24.41 13.51 18.88
C GLY A 103 25.84 13.97 19.21
N GLU A 104 25.99 15.17 19.75
CA GLU A 104 27.26 15.65 20.32
C GLU A 104 27.51 14.93 21.64
N VAL A 105 28.19 13.79 21.57
CA VAL A 105 28.52 13.00 22.77
C VAL A 105 29.98 13.23 23.12
N GLY A 106 30.24 13.78 24.31
CA GLY A 106 31.58 14.05 24.84
C GLY A 106 32.05 15.49 24.65
N LYS A 107 33.26 15.80 25.13
CA LYS A 107 33.89 17.11 24.94
C LYS A 107 34.55 17.16 23.56
N LYS A 108 34.12 18.07 22.71
CA LYS A 108 34.79 18.36 21.43
C LYS A 108 36.13 19.04 21.72
N ALA A 109 37.21 18.53 21.14
CA ALA A 109 38.51 19.16 21.26
C ALA A 109 38.50 20.55 20.59
N PRO A 110 39.15 21.57 21.16
CA PRO A 110 39.24 22.88 20.54
C PRO A 110 39.99 22.79 19.19
N ASN A 111 39.55 23.58 18.21
CA ASN A 111 40.19 23.66 16.89
C ASN A 111 41.49 24.48 16.97
N LEU A 112 42.57 23.88 17.47
CA LEU A 112 43.86 24.56 17.69
C LEU A 112 44.52 25.06 16.41
N ILE A 113 44.17 24.49 15.25
CA ILE A 113 44.77 24.80 13.94
C ILE A 113 43.92 25.86 13.20
N ASN A 114 42.77 26.28 13.76
CA ASN A 114 41.80 27.18 13.12
C ASN A 114 41.49 26.79 11.67
N ARG A 115 41.46 25.48 11.39
CA ARG A 115 41.22 24.97 10.04
C ARG A 115 39.72 24.95 9.75
N ASP A 116 39.34 25.43 8.58
CA ASP A 116 37.95 25.41 8.13
C ASP A 116 37.55 24.00 7.66
N PHE A 117 36.83 23.28 8.52
CA PHE A 117 36.24 21.96 8.19
C PHE A 117 34.87 22.09 7.49
N TYR A 118 34.38 23.32 7.29
CA TYR A 118 33.12 23.60 6.62
C TYR A 118 33.32 23.66 5.10
N SER A 119 33.16 22.53 4.42
CA SER A 119 33.14 22.48 2.95
C SER A 119 31.71 22.51 2.41
N LYS A 120 31.36 23.56 1.64
CA LYS A 120 30.07 23.64 0.91
C LYS A 120 29.89 22.54 -0.14
N ASN A 121 30.99 21.91 -0.59
CA ASN A 121 31.00 21.01 -1.73
C ASN A 121 31.03 19.51 -1.36
N HIS A 122 30.89 19.16 -0.08
CA HIS A 122 31.02 17.75 0.34
C HIS A 122 29.84 16.84 -0.04
N CYS A 123 28.76 17.42 -0.60
CA CYS A 123 27.59 16.69 -1.09
C CYS A 123 27.44 16.81 -2.61
N LYS A 124 28.46 16.46 -3.38
CA LYS A 124 28.30 16.23 -4.82
C LYS A 124 28.95 14.90 -5.18
N ASN A 125 28.20 13.81 -4.96
CA ASN A 125 28.09 12.64 -5.84
C ASN A 125 27.37 11.48 -5.15
N ILE A 126 26.04 11.57 -5.04
CA ILE A 126 25.17 10.46 -5.44
C ILE A 126 24.03 11.09 -6.24
N THR A 127 24.20 11.05 -7.57
CA THR A 127 23.23 11.31 -8.66
C THR A 127 22.63 12.73 -8.76
N LEU A 128 23.00 13.48 -9.81
CA LEU A 128 22.18 13.58 -11.03
C LEU A 128 22.80 14.53 -12.06
N ILE A 129 22.77 14.04 -13.30
CA ILE A 129 22.99 14.72 -14.57
C ILE A 129 22.08 15.95 -14.65
N LEU A 130 22.64 17.07 -15.11
CA LEU A 130 21.94 18.30 -15.43
C LEU A 130 20.88 18.06 -16.51
N LEU A 131 19.64 18.46 -16.27
CA LEU A 131 18.86 19.16 -17.28
C LEU A 131 17.99 20.23 -16.62
N ASN A 132 18.28 21.46 -17.04
CA ASN A 132 17.57 22.71 -16.81
C ASN A 132 16.05 22.58 -16.91
N SER A 133 15.30 23.23 -16.02
CA SER A 133 14.61 24.50 -16.33
C SER A 133 13.54 24.83 -15.26
N LEU A 134 13.52 26.12 -14.89
CA LEU A 134 12.35 26.90 -14.46
C LEU A 134 11.61 26.53 -13.14
N TYR A 135 11.79 27.45 -12.17
CA TYR A 135 10.87 27.84 -11.08
C TYR A 135 10.82 26.99 -9.78
N PRO A 136 10.51 27.65 -8.64
CA PRO A 136 11.22 27.48 -7.36
C PRO A 136 10.37 26.73 -6.33
N ILE A 137 10.79 26.75 -5.06
CA ILE A 137 9.99 26.61 -3.81
C ILE A 137 10.44 25.44 -2.91
N ILE A 138 10.97 25.85 -1.75
CA ILE A 138 11.07 25.14 -0.47
C ILE A 138 11.93 23.87 -0.47
N LEU A 139 13.22 24.06 -0.19
CA LEU A 139 13.99 23.04 0.52
C LEU A 139 14.42 23.62 1.86
N LYS A 140 13.65 23.24 2.88
CA LYS A 140 14.02 23.29 4.30
C LYS A 140 15.49 22.97 4.43
N ASN A 141 16.22 23.90 5.03
CA ASN A 141 17.63 23.79 5.42
C ASN A 141 17.91 22.43 6.07
N PHE A 142 18.34 21.46 5.27
CA PHE A 142 19.13 20.34 5.77
C PHE A 142 20.54 20.89 5.96
N ILE A 143 20.73 21.51 7.12
CA ILE A 143 22.05 21.85 7.64
C ILE A 143 22.83 20.53 7.68
N CYS A 144 23.79 20.41 6.76
CA CYS A 144 24.82 19.40 6.86
C CYS A 144 25.62 19.73 8.12
N GLN A 145 25.35 19.04 9.23
CA GLN A 145 26.20 19.11 10.41
C GLN A 145 27.54 18.45 10.07
N PRO A 146 28.67 19.17 10.12
CA PRO A 146 29.98 18.55 10.09
C PRO A 146 30.32 17.99 11.48
N PHE A 147 31.25 17.03 11.52
CA PHE A 147 31.86 16.44 12.71
C PHE A 147 32.09 17.45 13.85
#